data_AF-A0A1B6FRG3-F1
#
_entry.id   AF-A0A1B6FRG3-F1
#
_cell.length_a   1.000
_cell.length_b   1.000
_cell.length_c   1.000
_cell.angle_alpha   90.00
_cell.angle_beta   90.00
_cell.angle_gamma   90.00
#
_symmetry.space_group_name_H-M   'P 1'
#
loop_
_entity.id
_entity.type
_entity.pdbx_description
1 polymer ?
#
loop_
_entity_poly.entity_id
_entity_poly.type
_entity_poly.pdbx_seq_one_letter_code
_entity_poly.pdbx_strand_id
1 'polypeptide(L)'
;DGIPTPVEKMTQAQLRAFIPLMLKYSTGRVKPGWGRESTKPPWWPTGLPWANVRMDARSEESKHKISWTHALQQIVINCYKYHGREDLLPGFNEEEDKNGAVAGGGTG
;
A
#
# COMPACT_ATOMS: atom_id res chain seq x y z
N ASP A 1 -3.47 7.76 23.83
CA ASP A 1 -2.61 8.06 22.68
C ASP A 1 -2.01 6.80 22.10
N GLY A 2 -2.46 6.40 20.90
CA GLY A 2 -1.89 5.26 20.18
C GLY A 2 -1.12 5.75 18.96
N ILE A 3 0.13 5.34 18.81
CA ILE A 3 0.93 5.62 17.61
C ILE A 3 0.23 4.96 16.42
N PRO A 4 -0.04 5.69 15.32
CA PRO A 4 -0.67 5.10 14.15
C PRO A 4 0.17 3.91 13.65
N THR A 5 -0.48 2.76 13.45
CA THR A 5 0.19 1.55 12.96
C THR A 5 0.79 1.84 11.59
N PRO A 6 2.09 1.58 11.38
CA PRO A 6 2.73 1.58 10.06
C PRO A 6 1.91 0.84 9.01
N VAL A 7 1.82 1.36 7.78
CA VAL A 7 1.12 0.70 6.66
C VAL A 7 1.63 -0.74 6.46
N GLU A 8 2.93 -0.94 6.63
CA GLU A 8 3.60 -2.25 6.53
C GLU A 8 3.15 -3.25 7.60
N LYS A 9 2.77 -2.74 8.77
CA LYS A 9 2.29 -3.54 9.91
C LYS A 9 0.78 -3.67 9.95
N MET A 10 0.05 -3.05 9.02
CA MET A 10 -1.39 -3.21 8.92
C MET A 10 -1.75 -4.59 8.38
N THR A 11 -2.67 -5.26 9.06
CA THR A 11 -3.30 -6.50 8.59
C THR A 11 -4.14 -6.25 7.35
N GLN A 12 -4.42 -7.30 6.58
CA GLN A 12 -5.33 -7.24 5.44
C GLN A 12 -6.73 -6.69 5.82
N ALA A 13 -7.22 -6.98 7.03
CA ALA A 13 -8.50 -6.45 7.51
C ALA A 13 -8.44 -4.93 7.72
N GLN A 14 -7.38 -4.43 8.34
CA GLN A 14 -7.15 -3.00 8.54
C GLN A 14 -6.99 -2.27 7.20
N LEU A 15 -6.20 -2.80 6.27
CA LEU A 15 -6.02 -2.21 4.93
C LEU A 15 -7.34 -2.13 4.17
N ARG A 16 -8.15 -3.20 4.19
CA ARG A 16 -9.47 -3.22 3.52
C ARG A 16 -10.47 -2.25 4.13
N ALA A 17 -10.37 -1.96 5.42
CA ALA A 17 -11.17 -0.93 6.07
C ALA A 17 -10.66 0.48 5.77
N PHE A 18 -9.33 0.65 5.68
CA PHE A 18 -8.67 1.94 5.50
C PHE A 18 -8.74 2.48 4.06
N ILE A 19 -8.51 1.65 3.05
CA ILE A 19 -8.46 2.09 1.63
C ILE A 19 -9.73 2.82 1.18
N PRO A 20 -10.97 2.36 1.48
CA PRO A 20 -12.17 3.12 1.15
C PRO A 20 -12.23 4.50 1.80
N LEU A 21 -11.73 4.63 3.03
CA LEU A 21 -11.65 5.91 3.74
C LEU A 21 -10.62 6.84 3.09
N MET A 22 -9.45 6.31 2.79
CA MET A 22 -8.39 7.02 2.08
C MET A 22 -8.85 7.50 0.70
N LEU A 23 -9.55 6.66 -0.07
CA LEU A 23 -10.16 7.02 -1.36
C LEU A 23 -11.17 8.16 -1.22
N LYS A 24 -12.01 8.13 -0.19
CA LYS A 24 -12.97 9.21 0.07
C LYS A 24 -12.28 10.55 0.25
N TYR A 25 -11.20 10.59 1.04
CA TYR A 25 -10.45 11.82 1.28
C TYR A 25 -9.62 12.26 0.06
N SER A 26 -9.00 11.31 -0.63
CA SER A 26 -8.13 11.55 -1.80
C SER A 26 -8.92 12.02 -3.03
N THR A 27 -10.16 11.54 -3.21
CA THR A 27 -10.97 11.80 -4.42
C THR A 27 -12.19 12.69 -4.18
N GLY A 28 -12.54 12.97 -2.92
CA GLY A 28 -13.76 13.68 -2.54
C GLY A 28 -15.07 12.90 -2.74
N ARG A 29 -14.99 11.62 -3.16
CA ARG A 29 -16.18 10.82 -3.50
C ARG A 29 -16.59 9.91 -2.35
N VAL A 30 -17.89 9.88 -2.06
CA VAL A 30 -18.47 8.92 -1.07
C VAL A 30 -18.40 7.49 -1.59
N LYS A 31 -18.54 7.29 -2.91
CA LYS A 31 -18.44 5.98 -3.56
C LYS A 31 -17.30 6.00 -4.57
N PRO A 32 -16.36 5.03 -4.53
CA PRO A 32 -15.23 5.01 -5.46
C PRO A 32 -15.64 4.93 -6.94
N GLY A 33 -16.67 4.15 -7.26
CA GLY A 33 -17.05 3.90 -8.65
C GLY A 33 -16.32 2.70 -9.28
N TRP A 34 -16.03 1.67 -8.48
CA TRP A 34 -15.36 0.43 -8.92
C TRP A 34 -15.80 -0.06 -10.30
N GLY A 35 -14.84 -0.52 -11.11
CA GLY A 35 -15.05 -1.00 -12.47
C GLY A 35 -15.18 0.10 -13.53
N ARG A 36 -15.35 1.38 -13.15
CA ARG A 36 -15.36 2.50 -14.10
C ARG A 36 -14.01 3.18 -14.15
N GLU A 37 -13.27 2.97 -15.24
CA GLU A 37 -11.93 3.53 -15.43
C GLU A 37 -11.89 5.06 -15.29
N SER A 38 -12.95 5.78 -15.68
CA SER A 38 -13.06 7.25 -15.52
C SER A 38 -13.10 7.72 -14.05
N THR A 39 -13.26 6.80 -13.11
CA THR A 39 -13.27 7.08 -11.66
C THR A 39 -12.04 6.55 -10.95
N LYS A 40 -11.17 5.82 -11.65
CA LYS A 40 -9.91 5.30 -11.13
C LYS A 40 -8.95 6.48 -10.91
N PRO A 41 -8.42 6.68 -9.69
CA PRO A 41 -7.48 7.77 -9.46
C PRO A 41 -6.14 7.49 -10.17
N PRO A 42 -5.40 8.54 -10.57
CA PRO A 42 -4.15 8.40 -11.32
C PRO A 42 -3.03 7.70 -10.53
N TRP A 43 -3.11 7.68 -9.20
CA TRP A 43 -2.16 7.00 -8.31
C TRP A 43 -2.49 5.54 -8.03
N TRP A 44 -3.63 5.04 -8.51
CA TRP A 44 -3.96 3.63 -8.34
C TRP A 44 -2.89 2.75 -9.01
N PRO A 45 -2.39 1.68 -8.36
CA PRO A 45 -1.33 0.85 -8.95
C PRO A 45 -1.74 0.28 -10.32
N THR A 46 -0.88 0.44 -11.32
CA THR A 46 -1.16 0.10 -12.74
C THR A 46 -1.45 -1.39 -12.95
N GLY A 47 -0.84 -2.26 -12.16
CA GLY A 47 -1.05 -3.71 -12.19
C GLY A 47 -2.25 -4.20 -11.36
N LEU A 48 -2.98 -3.30 -10.69
CA LEU A 48 -4.13 -3.67 -9.87
C LEU A 48 -5.46 -3.29 -10.53
N PRO A 49 -6.43 -4.21 -10.61
CA PRO A 49 -7.75 -3.90 -11.15
C PRO A 49 -8.44 -2.85 -10.28
N TRP A 50 -9.18 -1.93 -10.92
CA TRP A 50 -10.04 -0.98 -10.21
C TRP A 50 -11.31 -1.69 -9.72
N ALA A 51 -11.16 -2.42 -8.61
CA ALA A 51 -12.20 -3.29 -8.08
C ALA A 51 -12.30 -3.18 -6.55
N ASN A 52 -13.41 -3.70 -6.00
CA ASN A 52 -13.65 -3.70 -4.58
C ASN A 52 -12.57 -4.49 -3.82
N VAL A 53 -11.74 -3.78 -3.05
CA VAL A 53 -10.62 -4.33 -2.28
C VAL A 53 -11.02 -5.35 -1.21
N ARG A 54 -12.31 -5.53 -0.93
CA ARG A 54 -12.77 -6.59 -0.03
C ARG A 54 -12.46 -7.99 -0.56
N MET A 55 -12.34 -8.14 -1.88
CA MET A 55 -12.02 -9.40 -2.56
C MET A 55 -10.84 -9.19 -3.52
N ASP A 56 -9.95 -10.17 -3.62
CA ASP A 56 -8.83 -10.14 -4.55
C ASP A 56 -9.30 -10.53 -5.96
N ALA A 57 -9.58 -9.52 -6.79
CA ALA A 57 -10.06 -9.67 -8.16
C ALA A 57 -8.92 -9.81 -9.20
N ARG A 58 -7.67 -9.99 -8.76
CA ARG A 58 -6.53 -10.18 -9.67
C ARG A 58 -6.57 -11.59 -10.28
N SER A 59 -5.85 -11.77 -11.40
CA SER A 59 -5.63 -13.09 -11.97
C SER A 59 -4.80 -13.97 -11.03
N GLU A 60 -4.94 -15.30 -11.12
CA GLU A 60 -4.14 -16.24 -10.33
C GLU A 60 -2.64 -16.01 -10.53
N GLU A 61 -2.18 -15.75 -11.75
CA GLU A 61 -0.77 -15.40 -12.03
C GLU A 61 -0.31 -14.18 -11.20
N SER A 62 -1.13 -13.14 -11.12
CA SER A 62 -0.81 -11.94 -10.34
C SER A 62 -0.80 -12.22 -8.84
N LYS A 63 -1.67 -13.11 -8.36
CA LYS A 63 -1.71 -13.52 -6.95
C LYS A 63 -0.44 -14.27 -6.53
N HIS A 64 0.14 -15.08 -7.42
CA HIS A 64 1.40 -15.77 -7.18
C HIS A 64 2.60 -14.82 -7.11
N LYS A 65 2.58 -13.73 -7.88
CA LYS A 65 3.68 -12.74 -7.92
C LYS A 65 3.74 -11.85 -6.67
N ILE A 66 2.58 -11.49 -6.13
CA ILE A 66 2.48 -10.53 -5.01
C ILE A 66 1.30 -10.89 -4.11
N SER A 67 1.57 -11.03 -2.81
CA SER A 67 0.54 -11.31 -1.82
C SER A 67 -0.52 -10.20 -1.78
N TRP A 68 -1.75 -10.55 -1.40
CA TRP A 68 -2.84 -9.57 -1.38
C TRP A 68 -2.59 -8.43 -0.39
N THR A 69 -2.02 -8.74 0.78
CA THR A 69 -1.61 -7.71 1.76
C THR A 69 -0.63 -6.72 1.14
N HIS A 70 0.39 -7.20 0.42
CA HIS A 70 1.38 -6.31 -0.18
C HIS A 70 0.77 -5.45 -1.31
N ALA A 71 -0.13 -6.02 -2.12
CA ALA A 71 -0.88 -5.24 -3.10
C ALA A 71 -1.74 -4.13 -2.46
N LEU A 72 -2.40 -4.42 -1.34
CA LEU A 72 -3.18 -3.42 -0.59
C LEU A 72 -2.28 -2.34 0.03
N GLN A 73 -1.10 -2.69 0.53
CA GLN A 73 -0.12 -1.72 1.03
C GLN A 73 0.36 -0.78 -0.09
N GLN A 74 0.62 -1.30 -1.29
CA GLN A 74 0.99 -0.48 -2.45
C GLN A 74 -0.08 0.57 -2.82
N ILE A 75 -1.37 0.22 -2.71
CA ILE A 75 -2.46 1.19 -2.93
C ILE A 75 -2.32 2.37 -1.95
N VAL A 76 -2.07 2.07 -0.67
CA VAL A 76 -1.93 3.08 0.38
C VAL A 76 -0.68 3.93 0.17
N ILE A 77 0.46 3.29 -0.07
CA ILE A 77 1.75 3.95 -0.31
C ILE A 77 1.65 4.89 -1.53
N ASN A 78 1.13 4.40 -2.66
CA ASN A 78 1.00 5.23 -3.85
C ASN A 78 0.11 6.47 -3.63
N CYS A 79 -0.95 6.34 -2.83
CA CYS A 79 -1.78 7.48 -2.47
C CYS A 79 -0.98 8.53 -1.70
N TYR A 80 -0.20 8.13 -0.68
CA TYR A 80 0.64 9.05 0.07
C TYR A 80 1.70 9.71 -0.80
N LYS A 81 2.39 8.93 -1.66
CA LYS A 81 3.38 9.44 -2.62
C LYS A 81 2.78 10.49 -3.55
N TYR A 82 1.63 10.20 -4.13
CA TYR A 82 0.95 11.13 -5.05
C TYR A 82 0.57 12.47 -4.41
N HIS A 83 0.22 12.46 -3.13
CA HIS A 83 -0.15 13.66 -2.38
C HIS A 83 1.04 14.32 -1.67
N GLY A 84 2.27 13.86 -1.89
CA GLY A 84 3.48 14.39 -1.25
C GLY A 84 3.49 14.19 0.27
N ARG A 85 2.80 13.15 0.76
CA ARG A 85 2.66 12.84 2.18
C ARG A 85 3.48 11.61 2.61
N GLU A 86 4.64 11.45 1.98
CA GLU A 86 5.60 10.39 2.32
C GLU A 86 6.15 10.55 3.73
N ASP A 87 6.07 11.75 4.31
CA ASP A 87 6.33 12.04 5.73
C ASP A 87 5.50 11.17 6.69
N LEU A 88 4.32 10.72 6.26
CA LEU A 88 3.43 9.86 7.05
C LEU A 88 3.73 8.37 6.91
N LEU A 89 4.58 8.00 5.96
CA LEU A 89 5.04 6.62 5.82
C LEU A 89 6.25 6.44 6.75
N PRO A 90 6.26 5.42 7.62
CA PRO A 90 7.43 5.15 8.43
C PRO A 90 8.60 4.83 7.52
N GLY A 91 9.62 5.70 7.57
CA GLY A 91 10.95 5.50 7.00
C GLY A 91 11.01 4.69 5.72
N PHE A 92 10.50 5.24 4.60
CA PHE A 92 11.16 5.00 3.31
C PHE A 92 12.53 5.72 3.35
N ASN A 93 13.41 5.32 4.27
CA ASN A 93 14.81 5.67 4.18
C ASN A 93 15.37 4.61 3.22
N GLU A 94 15.68 4.99 1.98
CA GLU A 94 16.21 4.14 0.91
C GLU A 94 17.55 3.43 1.26
N GLU A 95 17.93 3.38 2.53
CA GLU A 95 19.25 3.00 3.03
C GLU A 95 19.28 1.64 3.75
N GLU A 96 18.15 0.97 3.99
CA GLU A 96 18.14 -0.29 4.77
C GLU A 96 18.17 -1.59 3.94
N ASP A 97 18.16 -1.52 2.60
CA ASP A 97 18.33 -2.71 1.72
C ASP A 97 19.81 -3.09 1.47
N LYS A 98 20.76 -2.56 2.27
CA LYS A 98 22.19 -2.81 2.06
C LYS A 98 23.04 -3.11 3.30
N ASN A 99 22.45 -3.41 4.46
CA ASN A 99 23.23 -3.79 5.64
C ASN A 99 22.84 -5.14 6.27
N GLY A 100 22.49 -6.12 5.44
CA GLY A 100 22.40 -7.54 5.81
C GLY A 100 23.75 -8.28 5.80
N ALA A 101 24.87 -7.60 6.04
CA ALA A 101 26.20 -8.22 6.08
C ALA A 101 27.06 -7.64 7.22
N VAL A 102 26.58 -7.75 8.46
CA VAL A 102 27.43 -7.55 9.64
C VAL A 102 28.19 -8.85 9.93
N ALA A 103 29.46 -8.81 9.51
CA ALA A 103 30.63 -9.07 10.36
C ALA A 103 30.61 -10.32 11.26
N GLY A 104 31.20 -11.42 10.77
CA GLY A 104 31.87 -12.40 11.62
C GLY A 104 33.20 -11.82 12.11
N GLY A 105 33.32 -11.67 13.43
CA GLY A 105 34.35 -10.88 14.10
C GLY A 105 35.78 -11.39 14.01
N GLY A 106 36.71 -10.45 14.10
CA GLY A 106 38.10 -10.66 14.47
C GLY A 106 38.52 -9.61 15.49
N THR A 107 38.98 -10.06 16.65
CA THR A 107 39.91 -9.45 17.64
C THR A 107 39.82 -10.32 18.90
N GLY A 108 40.86 -10.86 19.51
CA GLY A 108 42.31 -10.82 19.31
C GLY A 108 42.95 -11.82 20.29
#